data_AF-A0A1F3SG91-F1
#
_entry.id   AF-A0A1F3SG91-F1
#
_cell.length_a   1.000
_cell.length_b   1.000
_cell.length_c   1.000
_cell.angle_alpha   90.00
_cell.angle_beta   90.00
_cell.angle_gamma   90.00
#
_symmetry.space_group_name_H-M   'P 1'
#
loop_
_entity.id
_entity.type
_entity.pdbx_description
1 polymer ?
#
loop_
_entity_poly.entity_id
_entity_poly.type
_entity_poly.pdbx_seq_one_letter_code
_entity_poly.pdbx_strand_id
1 'polypeptide(L)'
;MKSFLLLSVVLPILLSSCANIEQINARRKEIVLSRATFDLDCAKEKIEVTPIASRAQEASDTFGVTGCGKRATYLYDPTRGQAIMNSPKDSK
;
A
#
# COMPACT_ATOMS: atom_id res chain seq x y z
N MET A 1 -33.74 -13.59 -38.17
CA MET A 1 -33.42 -12.44 -37.30
C MET A 1 -33.52 -12.87 -35.84
N LYS A 2 -32.49 -13.49 -35.25
CA LYS A 2 -32.47 -13.92 -33.82
C LYS A 2 -31.05 -14.15 -33.24
N SER A 3 -29.99 -13.74 -33.95
CA SER A 3 -28.59 -14.08 -33.61
C SER A 3 -27.69 -12.88 -33.28
N PHE A 4 -28.25 -11.73 -32.90
CA PHE A 4 -27.44 -10.53 -32.58
C PHE A 4 -27.51 -10.09 -31.11
N LEU A 5 -28.34 -10.70 -30.27
CA LEU A 5 -28.56 -10.26 -28.89
C LEU A 5 -27.73 -10.97 -27.82
N LEU A 6 -26.98 -12.03 -28.17
CA LEU A 6 -26.19 -12.78 -27.18
C LEU A 6 -24.73 -12.32 -27.06
N LEU A 7 -24.24 -11.44 -27.95
CA LEU A 7 -22.84 -11.02 -27.94
C LEU A 7 -22.54 -9.82 -27.02
N SER A 8 -23.54 -9.08 -26.53
CA SER A 8 -23.32 -7.85 -25.75
C SER A 8 -23.15 -8.07 -24.24
N VAL A 9 -23.43 -9.28 -23.73
CA VAL A 9 -23.43 -9.56 -22.27
C VAL A 9 -22.11 -10.19 -21.79
N VAL A 10 -21.27 -10.69 -22.69
CA VAL A 10 -20.05 -11.45 -22.30
C VAL A 10 -18.82 -10.53 -22.13
N LEU A 11 -18.82 -9.33 -22.69
CA LEU A 11 -17.65 -8.44 -22.71
C LEU A 11 -17.30 -7.72 -21.38
N PRO A 12 -18.21 -7.43 -20.43
CA PRO A 12 -17.84 -6.68 -19.22
C PRO A 12 -17.22 -7.51 -18.09
N ILE A 13 -17.10 -8.83 -18.21
CA ILE A 13 -16.65 -9.71 -17.10
C ILE A 13 -15.11 -9.81 -17.01
N LEU A 14 -14.36 -9.42 -18.04
CA LEU A 14 -12.91 -9.69 -18.12
C LEU A 14 -12.00 -8.60 -17.53
N LEU A 15 -12.53 -7.53 -16.91
CA LEU A 15 -11.74 -6.40 -16.41
C LEU A 15 -11.65 -6.30 -14.87
N SER A 16 -12.16 -7.25 -14.10
CA SER A 16 -12.22 -7.11 -12.63
C SER A 16 -10.95 -7.51 -11.86
N SER A 17 -9.87 -7.91 -12.52
CA SER A 17 -8.75 -8.60 -11.86
C SER A 17 -7.66 -7.68 -11.26
N CYS A 18 -7.63 -6.39 -11.63
CA CYS A 18 -6.53 -5.49 -11.24
C CYS A 18 -6.74 -4.75 -9.91
N ALA A 19 -7.91 -4.84 -9.27
CA ALA A 19 -8.22 -4.04 -8.07
C ALA A 19 -7.51 -4.52 -6.79
N ASN A 20 -6.99 -5.75 -6.77
CA ASN A 20 -6.55 -6.39 -5.52
C ASN A 20 -5.24 -5.83 -4.95
N ILE A 21 -4.25 -5.50 -5.79
CA ILE A 21 -2.92 -5.09 -5.32
C ILE A 21 -2.96 -3.69 -4.69
N GLU A 22 -3.67 -2.77 -5.32
CA GLU A 22 -3.83 -1.40 -4.80
C GLU A 22 -4.56 -1.41 -3.47
N GLN A 23 -5.63 -2.21 -3.33
CA GLN A 23 -6.36 -2.34 -2.08
C GLN A 23 -5.49 -2.95 -0.96
N ILE A 24 -4.68 -3.96 -1.27
CA ILE A 24 -3.73 -4.54 -0.30
C ILE A 24 -2.71 -3.48 0.14
N ASN A 25 -2.14 -2.73 -0.81
CA ASN A 25 -1.18 -1.68 -0.50
C ASN A 25 -1.82 -0.55 0.32
N ALA A 26 -3.06 -0.15 0.02
CA ALA A 26 -3.77 0.86 0.80
C ALA A 26 -3.95 0.43 2.26
N ARG A 27 -4.35 -0.83 2.49
CA ARG A 27 -4.48 -1.39 3.84
C ARG A 27 -3.14 -1.41 4.59
N ARG A 28 -2.08 -1.88 3.93
CA ARG A 28 -0.73 -1.94 4.52
C ARG A 28 -0.17 -0.56 4.81
N LYS A 29 -0.39 0.40 3.90
CA LYS A 29 -0.01 1.81 4.04
C LYS A 29 -0.64 2.42 5.28
N GLU A 30 -1.92 2.15 5.55
CA GLU A 30 -2.60 2.66 6.76
C GLU A 30 -1.98 2.10 8.06
N ILE A 31 -1.60 0.81 8.08
CA ILE A 31 -0.93 0.18 9.23
C ILE A 31 0.45 0.81 9.46
N VAL A 32 1.24 0.98 8.39
CA VAL A 32 2.55 1.65 8.46
C VAL A 32 2.40 3.09 8.92
N LEU A 33 1.41 3.81 8.40
CA LEU A 33 1.15 5.20 8.75
C LEU A 33 0.82 5.36 10.24
N SER A 34 -0.06 4.50 10.77
CA SER A 34 -0.39 4.48 12.20
C SER A 34 0.85 4.26 13.07
N ARG A 35 1.69 3.29 12.71
CA ARG A 35 2.94 3.03 13.44
C ARG A 35 3.92 4.21 13.34
N ALA A 36 4.07 4.77 12.15
CA ALA A 36 4.97 5.88 11.89
C ALA A 36 4.58 7.17 12.63
N THR A 37 3.28 7.43 12.81
CA THR A 37 2.80 8.56 13.63
C THR A 37 3.37 8.50 15.04
N PHE A 38 3.34 7.32 15.65
CA PHE A 38 3.91 7.11 16.99
C PHE A 38 5.43 7.20 16.98
N ASP A 39 6.08 6.44 16.10
CA ASP A 39 7.54 6.31 16.08
C ASP A 39 8.27 7.60 15.70
N LEU A 40 7.70 8.39 14.79
CA LEU A 40 8.26 9.67 14.35
C LEU A 40 7.82 10.85 15.20
N ASP A 41 6.88 10.65 16.16
CA ASP A 41 6.24 11.72 16.93
C ASP A 41 5.76 12.84 16.00
N CYS A 42 4.92 12.45 15.02
CA CYS A 42 4.54 13.29 13.91
C CYS A 42 3.08 13.03 13.52
N ALA A 43 2.31 14.11 13.36
CA ALA A 43 0.89 14.01 13.00
C ALA A 43 0.70 13.27 11.68
N LYS A 44 -0.39 12.49 11.58
CA LYS A 44 -0.66 11.58 10.45
C LYS A 44 -0.64 12.31 9.10
N GLU A 45 -1.24 13.48 9.05
CA GLU A 45 -1.34 14.36 7.88
C GLU A 45 0.00 14.99 7.45
N LYS A 46 1.04 14.91 8.30
CA LYS A 46 2.40 15.38 7.99
C LYS A 46 3.34 14.22 7.61
N ILE A 47 2.82 13.01 7.51
CA ILE A 47 3.57 11.81 7.13
C ILE A 47 3.18 11.39 5.73
N GLU A 48 4.20 11.23 4.88
CA GLU A 48 4.09 10.57 3.59
C GLU A 48 4.63 9.14 3.70
N VAL A 49 3.85 8.18 3.19
CA VAL A 49 4.24 6.77 3.11
C VAL A 49 4.29 6.37 1.65
N THR A 50 5.47 5.91 1.22
CA THR A 50 5.77 5.49 -0.15
C THR A 50 6.02 3.97 -0.18
N PRO A 51 5.20 3.18 -0.87
CA PRO A 51 5.47 1.75 -1.05
C PRO A 51 6.74 1.56 -1.88
N ILE A 52 7.63 0.69 -1.42
CA ILE A 52 8.86 0.28 -2.12
C ILE A 52 8.64 -1.14 -2.64
N ALA A 53 7.87 -1.26 -3.71
CA ALA A 53 7.57 -2.56 -4.31
C ALA A 53 8.81 -3.14 -4.98
N SER A 54 9.07 -4.44 -4.76
CA SER A 54 10.16 -5.15 -5.43
C SER A 54 9.83 -5.50 -6.89
N ARG A 55 8.53 -5.62 -7.21
CA ARG A 55 8.00 -5.96 -8.54
C ARG A 55 6.65 -5.25 -8.78
N ALA A 56 6.36 -4.89 -10.03
CA ALA A 56 5.18 -4.11 -10.40
C ALA A 56 3.82 -4.81 -10.16
N GLN A 57 3.81 -6.12 -9.93
CA GLN A 57 2.60 -6.94 -9.80
C GLN A 57 2.44 -7.53 -8.39
N GLU A 58 3.21 -7.03 -7.41
CA GLU A 58 3.19 -7.52 -6.04
C GLU A 58 2.83 -6.40 -5.07
N ALA A 59 2.11 -6.74 -4.01
CA ALA A 59 1.88 -5.81 -2.91
C ALA A 59 3.21 -5.58 -2.18
N SER A 60 3.46 -4.33 -1.78
CA SER A 60 4.70 -3.96 -1.10
C SER A 60 4.67 -4.45 0.34
N ASP A 61 5.73 -5.12 0.77
CA ASP A 61 6.01 -5.36 2.19
C ASP A 61 6.96 -4.29 2.76
N THR A 62 7.60 -3.48 1.92
CA THR A 62 8.53 -2.44 2.36
C THR A 62 7.96 -1.06 2.08
N PHE A 63 8.13 -0.13 3.02
CA PHE A 63 7.60 1.22 2.93
C PHE A 63 8.62 2.24 3.40
N GLY A 64 8.92 3.21 2.54
CA GLY A 64 9.63 4.42 2.93
C GLY A 64 8.65 5.39 3.58
N VAL A 65 9.09 6.07 4.63
CA VAL A 65 8.27 7.05 5.34
C VAL A 65 9.08 8.32 5.55
N THR A 66 8.46 9.47 5.26
CA THR A 66 9.02 10.80 5.53
C THR A 66 7.98 11.68 6.20
N GLY A 67 8.38 12.46 7.20
CA GLY A 67 7.49 13.41 7.87
C GLY A 67 8.19 14.14 9.00
N CYS A 68 7.80 15.39 9.25
CA CYS A 68 8.36 16.22 10.33
C CYS A 68 9.90 16.29 10.35
N GLY A 69 10.54 16.35 9.18
CA GLY A 69 12.01 16.39 9.06
C GLY A 69 12.72 15.06 9.33
N LYS A 70 11.96 13.97 9.51
CA LYS A 70 12.47 12.62 9.79
C LYS A 70 12.16 11.67 8.64
N ARG A 71 12.96 10.62 8.52
CA ARG A 71 12.70 9.49 7.62
C ARG A 71 12.92 8.16 8.33
N ALA A 72 12.18 7.15 7.89
CA ALA A 72 12.34 5.77 8.35
C ALA A 72 11.89 4.80 7.25
N THR A 73 12.28 3.53 7.39
CA THR A 73 11.78 2.45 6.53
C THR A 73 11.09 1.41 7.41
N TYR A 74 9.94 0.92 6.94
CA TYR A 74 9.14 -0.09 7.63
C TYR A 74 9.00 -1.34 6.76
N LEU A 75 8.94 -2.48 7.44
CA LEU A 75 8.55 -3.76 6.88
C LEU A 75 7.15 -4.10 7.43
N TYR A 76 6.22 -4.41 6.54
CA TYR A 76 4.93 -4.97 6.88
C TYR A 76 5.07 -6.49 7.03
N ASP A 77 4.76 -7.01 8.21
CA ASP A 77 4.66 -8.44 8.48
C ASP A 77 3.23 -8.90 8.17
N PRO A 78 2.99 -9.64 7.07
CA PRO A 78 1.65 -10.12 6.70
C PRO A 78 1.12 -11.21 7.64
N THR A 79 2.00 -11.93 8.34
CA THR A 79 1.61 -12.98 9.30
C THR A 79 1.05 -12.36 10.58
N ARG A 80 1.63 -11.24 11.03
CA ARG A 80 1.23 -10.55 12.27
C ARG A 80 0.32 -9.34 12.03
N GLY A 81 0.20 -8.87 10.79
CA GLY A 81 -0.56 -7.68 10.43
C GLY A 81 0.02 -6.40 11.04
N GLN A 82 1.36 -6.32 11.17
CA GLN A 82 2.05 -5.26 11.90
C GLN A 82 3.16 -4.63 11.05
N ALA A 83 3.44 -3.35 11.31
CA ALA A 83 4.61 -2.67 10.75
C ALA A 83 5.78 -2.72 11.75
N ILE A 84 6.94 -3.11 11.25
CA ILE A 84 8.20 -3.21 11.99
C ILE A 84 9.16 -2.17 11.42
N MET A 85 9.69 -1.29 12.26
CA MET A 85 10.70 -0.32 11.84
C MET A 85 12.01 -1.03 11.53
N ASN A 86 12.49 -0.90 10.29
CA ASN A 86 13.70 -1.56 9.81
C ASN A 86 14.94 -0.65 9.87
N SER A 87 14.76 0.67 10.00
CA SER A 87 15.84 1.63 10.18
C SER A 87 15.47 2.70 11.22
N PRO A 88 16.42 3.13 12.08
CA PRO A 88 16.16 4.18 13.06
C PRO A 88 15.75 5.49 12.38
N LYS A 89 15.07 6.36 13.14
CA LYS A 89 14.71 7.70 12.68
C LYS A 89 15.98 8.48 12.31
N ASP A 90 16.14 8.78 11.03
CA ASP A 90 17.16 9.70 10.58
C ASP A 90 16.54 11.10 10.49
N SER A 91 17.20 12.09 11.10
CA SER A 91 16.92 13.49 10.82
C SER A 91 17.56 13.87 9.48
N LYS A 92 16.82 14.58 8.63
CA LYS A 92 17.39 15.24 7.45
C LYS A 92 18.25 16.43 7.82
#